data_AF-A0A0D1YUJ8-F1
#
_entry.id   AF-A0A0D1YUJ8-F1
#
_cell.length_a   1.000
_cell.length_b   1.000
_cell.length_c   1.000
_cell.angle_alpha   90.00
_cell.angle_beta   90.00
_cell.angle_gamma   90.00
#
_symmetry.space_group_name_H-M   'P 1'
#
loop_
_entity.id
_entity.type
_entity.pdbx_description
1 polymer ?
#
loop_
_entity_poly.entity_id
_entity_poly.type
_entity_poly.pdbx_seq_one_letter_code
_entity_poly.pdbx_strand_id
1 'polypeptide(L)'
;MARKQPARGSPPAELLYHSRRYRVVICTVCNYAVPRPGIAWHLKEMHSMSPSDRKPYLDFVAGLDICPPNQVVPPTVEEFPVPQLPVLDGLQCTSSGCNYLCTSEKRLKNHFTNTHKSEQQAFRRVPVQTFFRGNKLSYFTGSSTSSLLKTRASHSILPLRSVQSHTLFRPVPTSTSCQSRSPVQDPLTLLRHYQRSTFKTIADGTPVDEKLWRDVIFQIAHEHEFLLHGLLAFTCLHLAYLNPGTRNEYLIKAGEYQSKAMPQFREAIARPTDGNCHAILAFSSLLIPYSFASEQQDELFLASDNDTDAVPTWLYFIRNGCITLCDQWDKVESGPCGTLAKAWDKPFETRTPEQAVYLEDMHAIMDASVGEHAWPHEVREAYREAAAELAMAFACSQSDPENYTTWDALRVWPMRISMTFTRLLRDSHPAALILLAHYAILLKPIESKWYFKGRATKLLETISRKVDPHWHFALPGL
;
A
#
# COMPACT_ATOMS: atom_id res chain seq x y z
N MET A 1 -3.43 -23.42 4.38
CA MET A 1 -4.19 -24.05 3.28
C MET A 1 -3.82 -23.32 1.99
N ALA A 2 -3.19 -24.03 1.05
CA ALA A 2 -2.77 -23.48 -0.24
C ALA A 2 -3.98 -22.93 -1.00
N ARG A 3 -3.94 -21.66 -1.39
CA ARG A 3 -5.00 -21.03 -2.19
C ARG A 3 -4.86 -21.55 -3.63
N LYS A 4 -5.69 -22.53 -4.00
CA LYS A 4 -5.86 -22.95 -5.40
C LYS A 4 -6.36 -21.73 -6.19
N GLN A 5 -5.54 -21.20 -7.10
CA GLN A 5 -6.06 -20.33 -8.15
C GLN A 5 -7.04 -21.17 -9.01
N PRO A 6 -8.19 -20.61 -9.41
CA PRO A 6 -9.07 -21.30 -10.35
C PRO A 6 -8.32 -21.51 -11.66
N ALA A 7 -8.46 -22.69 -12.28
CA ALA A 7 -7.96 -22.92 -13.63
C ALA A 7 -8.58 -21.88 -14.60
N ARG A 8 -7.81 -21.41 -15.58
CA ARG A 8 -8.30 -20.52 -16.64
C ARG A 8 -9.55 -21.13 -17.28
N GLY A 9 -10.67 -20.40 -17.25
CA GLY A 9 -11.96 -20.84 -17.81
C GLY A 9 -12.93 -21.52 -16.82
N SER A 10 -12.66 -21.46 -15.51
CA SER A 10 -13.59 -21.96 -14.48
C SER A 10 -14.92 -21.17 -14.49
N PRO A 11 -16.08 -21.83 -14.37
CA PRO A 11 -17.37 -21.17 -14.46
C PRO A 11 -17.53 -20.10 -13.37
N PRO A 12 -18.23 -18.97 -13.63
CA PRO A 12 -18.41 -17.89 -12.67
C PRO A 12 -18.90 -18.31 -11.28
N ALA A 13 -19.72 -19.36 -11.22
CA ALA A 13 -20.27 -19.90 -9.98
C ALA A 13 -19.24 -20.60 -9.07
N GLU A 14 -18.06 -20.98 -9.58
CA GLU A 14 -16.98 -21.56 -8.75
C GLU A 14 -16.18 -20.47 -8.03
N LEU A 15 -15.95 -19.33 -8.70
CA LEU A 15 -15.18 -18.22 -8.15
C LEU A 15 -16.03 -17.26 -7.31
N LEU A 16 -17.25 -16.98 -7.77
CA LEU A 16 -18.16 -16.00 -7.18
C LEU A 16 -19.39 -16.71 -6.60
N TYR A 17 -19.36 -16.91 -5.28
CA TYR A 17 -20.48 -17.50 -4.55
C TYR A 17 -21.51 -16.42 -4.20
N HIS A 18 -22.73 -16.53 -4.74
CA HIS A 18 -23.84 -15.64 -4.39
C HIS A 18 -24.57 -16.13 -3.15
N SER A 19 -24.52 -15.34 -2.07
CA SER A 19 -25.38 -15.57 -0.92
C SER A 19 -26.69 -14.80 -1.07
N ARG A 20 -27.77 -15.51 -1.44
CA ARG A 20 -29.12 -14.93 -1.56
C ARG A 20 -29.62 -14.35 -0.24
N ARG A 21 -29.25 -14.95 0.89
CA ARG A 21 -29.67 -14.54 2.24
C ARG A 21 -29.16 -13.15 2.62
N TYR A 22 -27.89 -12.88 2.31
CA TYR A 22 -27.23 -11.61 2.64
C TYR A 22 -27.13 -10.66 1.44
N ARG A 23 -27.57 -11.10 0.26
CA ARG A 23 -27.51 -10.36 -1.02
C ARG A 23 -26.08 -9.86 -1.30
N VAL A 24 -25.09 -10.73 -1.10
CA VAL A 24 -23.66 -10.47 -1.36
C VAL A 24 -23.06 -11.53 -2.26
N VAL A 25 -21.98 -11.16 -2.94
CA VAL A 25 -21.13 -12.09 -3.70
C VAL A 25 -19.82 -12.27 -2.97
N ILE A 26 -19.47 -13.50 -2.62
CA ILE A 26 -18.25 -13.86 -1.91
C ILE A 26 -17.28 -14.50 -2.91
N CYS A 27 -16.07 -13.97 -2.98
CA CYS A 27 -15.01 -14.64 -3.72
C CYS A 27 -14.50 -15.84 -2.91
N THR A 28 -14.65 -17.05 -3.45
CA THR A 28 -14.29 -18.31 -2.78
C THR A 28 -12.78 -18.45 -2.55
N VAL A 29 -11.97 -17.80 -3.38
CA VAL A 29 -10.50 -17.82 -3.28
C VAL A 29 -10.01 -16.77 -2.28
N CYS A 30 -10.55 -15.57 -2.38
CA CYS A 30 -10.16 -14.45 -1.52
C CYS A 30 -10.83 -14.48 -0.14
N ASN A 31 -11.92 -15.22 0.00
CA ASN A 31 -12.71 -15.43 1.21
C ASN A 31 -13.20 -14.10 1.83
N TYR A 32 -13.75 -13.22 0.98
CA TYR A 32 -14.47 -12.02 1.41
C TYR A 32 -15.51 -11.61 0.34
N ALA A 33 -16.51 -10.85 0.77
CA ALA A 33 -17.57 -10.32 -0.08
C ALA A 33 -17.06 -9.14 -0.92
N VAL A 34 -17.34 -9.18 -2.22
CA VAL A 34 -16.93 -8.16 -3.19
C VAL A 34 -18.17 -7.35 -3.59
N PRO A 35 -18.19 -6.03 -3.35
CA PRO A 35 -19.29 -5.17 -3.79
C PRO A 35 -19.41 -5.17 -5.32
N ARG A 36 -20.64 -5.07 -5.84
CA ARG A 36 -20.92 -5.02 -7.29
C ARG A 36 -20.01 -4.07 -8.10
N PRO A 37 -19.83 -2.79 -7.74
CA PRO A 37 -18.93 -1.90 -8.48
C PRO A 37 -17.44 -2.34 -8.41
N GLY A 38 -17.05 -3.05 -7.37
CA GLY A 38 -15.68 -3.54 -7.17
C GLY A 38 -15.38 -4.88 -7.83
N ILE A 39 -16.35 -5.58 -8.44
CA ILE A 39 -16.14 -6.93 -8.98
C ILE A 39 -15.21 -6.90 -10.20
N ALA A 40 -15.40 -5.96 -11.13
CA ALA A 40 -14.54 -5.85 -12.31
C ALA A 40 -13.07 -5.62 -11.92
N TRP A 41 -12.84 -4.73 -10.94
CA TRP A 41 -11.53 -4.43 -10.40
C TRP A 41 -10.97 -5.61 -9.60
N HIS A 42 -11.78 -6.27 -8.77
CA HIS A 42 -11.36 -7.46 -8.03
C HIS A 42 -10.88 -8.58 -8.95
N LEU A 43 -11.60 -8.87 -10.04
CA LEU A 43 -11.20 -9.87 -11.02
C LEU A 43 -9.92 -9.44 -11.78
N LYS A 44 -9.74 -8.14 -12.02
CA LYS A 44 -8.52 -7.58 -12.62
C LYS A 44 -7.31 -7.73 -11.69
N GLU A 45 -7.40 -7.27 -10.45
CA GLU A 45 -6.24 -7.10 -9.57
C GLU A 45 -5.98 -8.31 -8.67
N MET A 46 -7.02 -9.01 -8.21
CA MET A 46 -6.86 -10.18 -7.33
C MET A 46 -6.76 -11.49 -8.10
N HIS A 47 -7.21 -11.52 -9.36
CA HIS A 47 -7.24 -12.70 -10.21
C HIS A 47 -6.56 -12.53 -11.57
N SER A 48 -5.97 -11.37 -11.86
CA SER A 48 -5.22 -11.09 -13.10
C SER A 48 -5.98 -11.46 -14.38
N MET A 49 -7.31 -11.35 -14.37
CA MET A 49 -8.15 -11.74 -15.52
C MET A 49 -8.06 -10.69 -16.63
N SER A 50 -7.99 -11.12 -17.89
CA SER A 50 -8.06 -10.23 -19.04
C SER A 50 -9.47 -9.61 -19.18
N PRO A 51 -9.65 -8.48 -19.88
CA PRO A 51 -10.98 -7.90 -20.12
C PRO A 51 -11.95 -8.88 -20.78
N SER A 52 -11.48 -9.69 -21.73
CA SER A 52 -12.28 -10.71 -22.42
C SER A 52 -12.75 -11.83 -21.48
N ASP A 53 -11.87 -12.26 -20.57
CA ASP A 53 -12.19 -13.33 -19.61
C ASP A 53 -13.13 -12.86 -18.49
N ARG A 54 -13.20 -11.54 -18.21
CA ARG A 54 -14.07 -10.97 -17.17
C ARG A 54 -15.54 -10.92 -17.58
N LYS A 55 -15.84 -10.82 -18.87
CA LYS A 55 -17.20 -10.60 -19.39
C LYS A 55 -18.22 -11.63 -18.86
N PRO A 56 -17.96 -12.95 -18.88
CA PRO A 56 -18.87 -13.95 -18.32
C PRO A 56 -19.17 -13.77 -16.82
N TYR A 57 -18.19 -13.30 -16.03
CA TYR A 57 -18.38 -13.07 -14.60
C TYR A 57 -19.19 -11.81 -14.33
N LEU A 58 -18.97 -10.75 -15.12
CA LEU A 58 -19.75 -9.52 -15.03
C LEU A 58 -21.20 -9.76 -15.45
N ASP A 59 -21.43 -10.52 -16.51
CA ASP A 59 -22.77 -10.91 -16.98
C ASP A 59 -23.48 -11.78 -15.93
N PHE A 60 -22.76 -12.74 -15.32
CA PHE A 60 -23.29 -13.54 -14.22
C PHE A 60 -23.74 -12.68 -13.04
N VAL A 61 -22.89 -11.75 -12.61
CA VAL A 61 -23.16 -10.84 -11.49
C VAL A 61 -24.26 -9.83 -11.83
N ALA A 62 -24.39 -9.42 -13.09
CA ALA A 62 -25.38 -8.45 -13.52
C ALA A 62 -26.82 -8.92 -13.22
N GLY A 63 -27.07 -10.22 -13.36
CA GLY A 63 -28.35 -10.86 -13.06
C GLY A 63 -28.61 -11.19 -11.59
N LEU A 64 -27.66 -10.92 -10.69
CA LEU A 64 -27.82 -11.22 -9.27
C LEU A 64 -28.41 -10.05 -8.48
N ASP A 65 -29.25 -10.38 -7.52
CA ASP A 65 -29.72 -9.45 -6.50
C ASP A 65 -28.64 -9.25 -5.43
N ILE A 66 -27.95 -8.10 -5.51
CA ILE A 66 -26.84 -7.71 -4.63
C ILE A 66 -27.13 -6.33 -4.06
N CYS A 67 -27.08 -6.17 -2.74
CA CYS A 67 -27.24 -4.87 -2.09
C CYS A 67 -25.88 -4.20 -1.83
N PRO A 68 -25.84 -2.86 -1.73
CA PRO A 68 -24.62 -2.15 -1.36
C PRO A 68 -24.18 -2.49 0.07
N PRO A 69 -22.88 -2.40 0.40
CA PRO A 69 -22.33 -2.86 1.69
C PRO A 69 -23.00 -2.28 2.94
N ASN A 70 -23.51 -1.05 2.86
CA ASN A 70 -24.21 -0.37 3.95
C ASN A 70 -25.64 -0.89 4.20
N GLN A 71 -26.19 -1.69 3.28
CA GLN A 71 -27.51 -2.32 3.38
C GLN A 71 -27.42 -3.82 3.68
N VAL A 72 -26.21 -4.37 3.83
CA VAL A 72 -26.01 -5.78 4.21
C VAL A 72 -26.34 -5.93 5.70
N VAL A 73 -27.44 -6.63 5.99
CA VAL A 73 -27.84 -6.92 7.37
C VAL A 73 -26.86 -7.94 7.95
N PRO A 74 -26.26 -7.67 9.13
CA PRO A 74 -25.36 -8.63 9.76
C PRO A 74 -26.12 -9.93 10.09
N PRO A 75 -25.44 -11.09 10.04
CA PRO A 75 -26.05 -12.37 10.37
C PRO A 75 -26.56 -12.37 11.80
N THR A 76 -27.67 -13.06 12.03
CA THR A 76 -28.12 -13.37 13.38
C THR A 76 -27.17 -14.36 14.03
N VAL A 77 -27.27 -14.47 15.36
CA VAL A 77 -26.39 -15.30 16.20
C VAL A 77 -26.42 -16.78 15.79
N GLU A 78 -27.55 -17.25 15.24
CA GLU A 78 -27.78 -18.62 14.78
C GLU A 78 -27.23 -18.89 13.36
N GLU A 79 -27.01 -17.83 12.57
CA GLU A 79 -26.54 -17.93 11.19
C GLU A 79 -25.01 -17.90 11.08
N PHE A 80 -24.33 -17.98 12.22
CA PHE A 80 -22.88 -18.05 12.33
C PHE A 80 -22.39 -19.51 12.43
N PRO A 81 -21.35 -19.92 11.69
CA PRO A 81 -20.55 -19.13 10.76
C PRO A 81 -21.18 -19.05 9.36
N VAL A 82 -21.06 -17.88 8.72
CA VAL A 82 -21.41 -17.69 7.32
C VAL A 82 -20.47 -18.53 6.44
N PRO A 83 -20.99 -19.39 5.55
CA PRO A 83 -20.17 -20.19 4.64
C PRO A 83 -19.25 -19.31 3.75
N GLN A 84 -18.10 -19.85 3.36
CA GLN A 84 -17.09 -19.18 2.48
C GLN A 84 -16.38 -17.95 3.10
N LEU A 85 -16.66 -17.61 4.36
CA LEU A 85 -15.93 -16.57 5.10
C LEU A 85 -15.01 -17.19 6.17
N PRO A 86 -13.81 -16.65 6.37
CA PRO A 86 -12.88 -17.19 7.36
C PRO A 86 -13.33 -16.79 8.76
N VAL A 87 -13.36 -17.76 9.68
CA VAL A 87 -13.56 -17.48 11.11
C VAL A 87 -12.22 -16.99 11.69
N LEU A 88 -12.22 -15.79 12.25
CA LEU A 88 -11.06 -15.13 12.84
C LEU A 88 -11.17 -15.14 14.37
N ASP A 89 -10.03 -15.12 15.05
CA ASP A 89 -9.98 -14.91 16.49
C ASP A 89 -10.21 -13.41 16.79
N GLY A 90 -11.36 -13.10 17.38
CA GLY A 90 -11.81 -11.75 17.66
C GLY A 90 -11.92 -11.45 19.14
N LEU A 91 -12.05 -10.17 19.45
CA LEU A 91 -12.18 -9.61 20.78
C LEU A 91 -13.48 -8.82 20.84
N GLN A 92 -14.28 -9.08 21.87
CA GLN A 92 -15.49 -8.34 22.16
C GLN A 92 -15.34 -7.54 23.46
N CYS A 93 -15.76 -6.28 23.41
CA CYS A 93 -15.90 -5.44 24.60
C CYS A 93 -16.96 -6.02 25.54
N THR A 94 -16.68 -6.14 26.84
CA THR A 94 -17.66 -6.62 27.83
C THR A 94 -18.27 -5.48 28.67
N SER A 95 -18.06 -4.22 28.28
CA SER A 95 -18.73 -3.08 28.90
C SER A 95 -20.24 -3.14 28.66
N SER A 96 -21.03 -2.74 29.65
CA SER A 96 -22.50 -2.81 29.60
C SER A 96 -23.07 -2.09 28.37
N GLY A 97 -23.82 -2.83 27.56
CA GLY A 97 -24.45 -2.31 26.34
C GLY A 97 -23.51 -2.11 25.14
N CYS A 98 -22.23 -2.49 25.23
CA CYS A 98 -21.28 -2.36 24.13
C CYS A 98 -21.16 -3.65 23.31
N ASN A 99 -21.43 -3.57 22.00
CA ASN A 99 -21.31 -4.69 21.06
C ASN A 99 -20.09 -4.56 20.14
N TYR A 100 -19.07 -3.80 20.57
CA TYR A 100 -17.87 -3.59 19.75
C TYR A 100 -17.05 -4.87 19.61
N LEU A 101 -16.71 -5.19 18.35
CA LEU A 101 -15.93 -6.35 17.96
C LEU A 101 -14.71 -5.90 17.16
N CYS A 102 -13.56 -6.53 17.39
CA CYS A 102 -12.35 -6.29 16.61
C CYS A 102 -11.44 -7.52 16.62
N THR A 103 -10.36 -7.50 15.85
CA THR A 103 -9.35 -8.58 15.81
C THR A 103 -8.00 -8.16 16.39
N SER A 104 -7.89 -6.92 16.91
CA SER A 104 -6.62 -6.35 17.38
C SER A 104 -6.79 -5.68 18.73
N GLU A 105 -5.94 -6.06 19.69
CA GLU A 105 -5.90 -5.45 21.03
C GLU A 105 -5.63 -3.95 20.97
N LYS A 106 -4.85 -3.47 20.00
CA LYS A 106 -4.59 -2.03 19.81
C LYS A 106 -5.87 -1.26 19.49
N ARG A 107 -6.74 -1.82 18.63
CA ARG A 107 -8.05 -1.21 18.30
C ARG A 107 -8.98 -1.24 19.50
N LEU A 108 -8.95 -2.33 20.26
CA LEU A 108 -9.76 -2.47 21.47
C LEU A 108 -9.35 -1.47 22.56
N LYS A 109 -8.04 -1.31 22.81
CA LYS A 109 -7.53 -0.29 23.74
C LYS A 109 -7.97 1.11 23.34
N ASN A 110 -7.83 1.45 22.05
CA ASN A 110 -8.30 2.74 21.54
C ASN A 110 -9.81 2.93 21.71
N HIS A 111 -10.61 1.87 21.53
CA HIS A 111 -12.05 1.90 21.79
C HIS A 111 -12.37 2.14 23.28
N PHE A 112 -11.68 1.46 24.21
CA PHE A 112 -11.88 1.70 25.65
C PHE A 112 -11.56 3.14 26.05
N THR A 113 -10.44 3.68 25.58
CA THR A 113 -10.03 5.06 25.87
C THR A 113 -11.03 6.09 25.34
N ASN A 114 -11.53 5.89 24.11
CA ASN A 114 -12.38 6.88 23.44
C ASN A 114 -13.87 6.77 23.84
N THR A 115 -14.37 5.56 24.09
CA THR A 115 -15.81 5.31 24.31
C THR A 115 -16.15 5.11 25.77
N HIS A 116 -15.29 4.43 26.55
CA HIS A 116 -15.60 4.04 27.92
C HIS A 116 -14.86 4.85 29.00
N LYS A 117 -13.80 5.60 28.63
CA LYS A 117 -13.00 6.45 29.54
C LYS A 117 -12.64 5.76 30.88
N SER A 118 -12.45 4.44 30.86
CA SER A 118 -12.24 3.60 32.04
C SER A 118 -11.01 2.72 31.86
N GLU A 119 -10.27 2.47 32.94
CA GLU A 119 -9.06 1.64 32.97
C GLU A 119 -9.35 0.13 33.04
N GLN A 120 -10.60 -0.27 33.27
CA GLN A 120 -10.97 -1.69 33.33
C GLN A 120 -11.15 -2.27 31.92
N GLN A 121 -10.07 -2.84 31.39
CA GLN A 121 -10.01 -3.55 30.11
C GLN A 121 -10.68 -4.92 30.21
N ALA A 122 -12.01 -4.94 30.34
CA ALA A 122 -12.77 -6.18 30.36
C ALA A 122 -13.16 -6.56 28.91
N PHE A 123 -12.59 -7.65 28.40
CA PHE A 123 -12.87 -8.17 27.07
C PHE A 123 -12.96 -9.68 27.07
N ARG A 124 -13.67 -10.23 26.07
CA ARG A 124 -13.78 -11.67 25.85
C ARG A 124 -13.32 -12.04 24.45
N ARG A 125 -12.63 -13.17 24.30
CA ARG A 125 -12.30 -13.73 22.98
C ARG A 125 -13.54 -14.39 22.40
N VAL A 126 -13.85 -14.06 21.14
CA VAL A 126 -15.01 -14.60 20.42
C VAL A 126 -14.65 -14.83 18.96
N PRO A 127 -15.18 -15.88 18.32
CA PRO A 127 -14.98 -16.09 16.89
C PRO A 127 -15.71 -14.99 16.11
N VAL A 128 -15.01 -14.29 15.22
CA VAL A 128 -15.60 -13.22 14.40
C VAL A 128 -15.44 -13.49 12.92
N GLN A 129 -16.42 -13.02 12.13
CA GLN A 129 -16.37 -13.00 10.68
C GLN A 129 -16.67 -11.58 10.20
N THR A 130 -16.27 -11.27 8.96
CA THR A 130 -16.62 -10.00 8.28
C THR A 130 -16.92 -10.30 6.82
N PHE A 131 -17.91 -9.62 6.27
CA PHE A 131 -18.18 -9.68 4.83
C PHE A 131 -17.11 -8.90 4.05
N PHE A 132 -16.80 -7.68 4.46
CA PHE A 132 -15.95 -6.76 3.71
C PHE A 132 -14.62 -6.47 4.41
N ARG A 133 -13.64 -5.99 3.64
CA ARG A 133 -12.33 -5.53 4.13
C ARG A 133 -12.19 -4.01 3.96
N GLY A 134 -11.17 -3.42 4.58
CA GLY A 134 -10.87 -1.99 4.47
C GLY A 134 -11.85 -1.09 5.25
N ASN A 135 -12.26 0.03 4.65
CA ASN A 135 -13.10 1.04 5.30
C ASN A 135 -14.54 0.57 5.61
N LYS A 136 -14.98 -0.54 5.01
CA LYS A 136 -16.33 -1.12 5.18
C LYS A 136 -16.33 -2.34 6.12
N LEU A 137 -15.29 -2.47 6.95
CA LEU A 137 -15.08 -3.61 7.82
C LEU A 137 -16.02 -3.58 9.03
N SER A 138 -16.86 -4.61 9.13
CA SER A 138 -17.82 -4.79 10.22
C SER A 138 -17.79 -6.24 10.65
N TYR A 139 -17.44 -6.47 11.93
CA TYR A 139 -17.36 -7.81 12.48
C TYR A 139 -18.69 -8.22 13.09
N PHE A 140 -19.02 -9.50 12.94
CA PHE A 140 -20.14 -10.15 13.61
C PHE A 140 -19.67 -11.47 14.23
N THR A 141 -20.38 -11.92 15.26
CA THR A 141 -20.06 -13.11 16.05
C THR A 141 -21.33 -13.89 16.37
N GLY A 142 -21.22 -15.21 16.54
CA GLY A 142 -22.31 -16.10 16.94
C GLY A 142 -22.34 -16.42 18.43
N SER A 143 -23.26 -17.30 18.83
CA SER A 143 -23.31 -17.85 20.19
C SER A 143 -21.99 -18.55 20.46
N SER A 144 -21.37 -18.26 21.61
CA SER A 144 -20.01 -18.66 21.95
C SER A 144 -19.80 -20.19 21.90
N THR A 145 -19.50 -20.76 20.73
CA THR A 145 -19.01 -22.13 20.62
C THR A 145 -17.50 -22.11 20.84
N SER A 146 -17.11 -22.25 22.11
CA SER A 146 -15.74 -22.43 22.59
C SER A 146 -14.99 -23.61 21.90
N SER A 147 -15.71 -24.47 21.17
CA SER A 147 -15.18 -25.69 20.53
C SER A 147 -14.42 -25.48 19.21
N LEU A 148 -14.47 -24.30 18.58
CA LEU A 148 -13.77 -24.03 17.30
C LEU A 148 -12.32 -23.57 17.45
N LEU A 149 -11.89 -23.22 18.68
CA LEU A 149 -10.52 -22.80 18.96
C LEU A 149 -9.71 -24.00 19.47
N LYS A 150 -9.20 -24.83 18.56
CA LYS A 150 -8.12 -25.77 18.89
C LYS A 150 -6.78 -25.24 18.38
N THR A 151 -5.82 -25.24 19.32
CA THR A 151 -4.35 -25.30 19.16
C THR A 151 -3.53 -24.00 19.25
N ARG A 152 -3.34 -23.48 20.46
CA ARG A 152 -2.03 -23.34 21.14
C ARG A 152 -2.22 -22.66 22.50
N ALA A 153 -2.36 -23.47 23.54
CA ALA A 153 -2.14 -23.06 24.91
C ALA A 153 -0.72 -23.46 25.34
N SER A 154 -0.28 -22.84 26.45
CA SER A 154 0.99 -22.97 27.20
C SER A 154 2.01 -21.88 26.84
N HIS A 155 2.43 -20.97 27.71
CA HIS A 155 2.69 -21.14 29.16
C HIS A 155 2.57 -19.83 29.98
N SER A 156 2.00 -20.01 31.17
CA SER A 156 2.45 -19.51 32.49
C SER A 156 2.33 -18.03 32.87
N ILE A 157 1.36 -17.79 33.76
CA ILE A 157 1.25 -16.68 34.72
C ILE A 157 2.15 -16.97 35.93
N LEU A 158 2.79 -15.93 36.50
CA LEU A 158 2.92 -15.59 37.95
C LEU A 158 3.97 -14.45 38.16
N PRO A 159 3.98 -13.69 39.28
CA PRO A 159 3.28 -12.41 39.41
C PRO A 159 4.20 -11.19 39.65
N LEU A 160 3.63 -9.98 39.49
CA LEU A 160 4.24 -8.70 39.85
C LEU A 160 4.55 -8.60 41.36
N ARG A 161 5.76 -8.13 41.68
CA ARG A 161 6.11 -7.54 42.97
C ARG A 161 6.28 -6.03 42.80
N SER A 162 5.59 -5.27 43.63
CA SER A 162 5.68 -3.81 43.77
C SER A 162 7.00 -3.38 44.40
N VAL A 163 7.61 -2.31 43.91
CA VAL A 163 8.36 -1.35 44.74
C VAL A 163 8.15 0.05 44.17
N GLN A 164 7.56 0.93 44.98
CA GLN A 164 7.50 2.37 44.77
C GLN A 164 8.88 3.00 44.97
N SER A 165 9.19 4.07 44.24
CA SER A 165 10.04 5.16 44.75
C SER A 165 9.76 6.45 43.98
N HIS A 166 9.29 7.45 44.71
CA HIS A 166 9.10 8.83 44.30
C HIS A 166 10.45 9.53 44.07
N THR A 167 10.54 10.42 43.07
CA THR A 167 11.32 11.67 43.19
C THR A 167 10.84 12.75 42.19
N LEU A 168 10.10 13.70 42.77
CA LEU A 168 10.03 15.16 42.53
C LEU A 168 10.61 15.75 41.22
N PHE A 169 9.71 16.15 40.31
CA PHE A 169 9.96 17.19 39.31
C PHE A 169 9.81 18.58 39.94
N ARG A 170 10.81 19.45 39.72
CA ARG A 170 10.74 20.88 40.00
C ARG A 170 10.68 21.64 38.66
N PRO A 171 9.75 22.59 38.46
CA PRO A 171 9.64 23.32 37.21
C PRO A 171 10.62 24.50 37.17
N VAL A 172 11.24 24.73 36.01
CA VAL A 172 12.01 25.95 35.70
C VAL A 172 11.24 26.70 34.60
N PRO A 173 11.05 28.03 34.73
CA PRO A 173 10.08 28.75 33.92
C PRO A 173 10.64 29.23 32.57
N THR A 174 9.69 29.34 31.65
CA THR A 174 9.66 30.07 30.38
C THR A 174 10.62 31.26 30.28
N SER A 175 11.42 31.27 29.22
CA SER A 175 11.96 32.48 28.61
C SER A 175 11.61 32.49 27.12
N THR A 176 10.68 33.37 26.78
CA THR A 176 10.29 33.72 25.42
C THR A 176 11.46 34.45 24.75
N SER A 177 12.18 33.77 23.88
CA SER A 177 13.19 34.37 23.01
C SER A 177 12.59 34.52 21.61
N CYS A 178 12.37 35.77 21.20
CA CYS A 178 12.09 36.14 19.82
C CYS A 178 13.35 35.85 18.97
N GLN A 179 13.45 34.65 18.42
CA GLN A 179 14.48 34.31 17.45
C GLN A 179 14.06 34.86 16.08
N SER A 180 14.95 35.64 15.46
CA SER A 180 14.86 35.97 14.04
C SER A 180 14.80 34.67 13.23
N ARG A 181 13.66 34.39 12.60
CA ARG A 181 13.50 33.19 11.77
C ARG A 181 14.51 33.24 10.63
N SER A 182 15.36 32.22 10.54
CA SER A 182 16.20 32.05 9.35
C SER A 182 15.30 31.92 8.10
N PRO A 183 15.77 32.32 6.90
CA PRO A 183 15.00 32.18 5.65
C PRO A 183 14.53 30.73 5.39
N VAL A 184 15.27 29.76 5.93
CA VAL A 184 14.97 28.32 5.91
C VAL A 184 13.66 27.99 6.63
N GLN A 185 13.24 28.80 7.61
CA GLN A 185 12.09 28.55 8.48
C GLN A 185 10.76 29.14 7.97
N ASP A 186 10.78 30.12 7.05
CA ASP A 186 9.55 30.79 6.58
C ASP A 186 8.75 29.91 5.59
N PRO A 187 7.50 29.50 5.92
CA PRO A 187 6.63 28.76 5.00
C PRO A 187 6.36 29.52 3.68
N LEU A 188 6.29 30.85 3.70
CA LEU A 188 6.02 31.64 2.49
C LEU A 188 7.20 31.61 1.52
N THR A 189 8.42 31.55 2.03
CA THR A 189 9.63 31.38 1.20
C THR A 189 9.66 29.99 0.56
N LEU A 190 9.25 28.95 1.29
CA LEU A 190 9.10 27.61 0.72
C LEU A 190 8.02 27.57 -0.37
N LEU A 191 6.84 28.14 -0.15
CA LEU A 191 5.77 28.19 -1.18
C LEU A 191 6.21 28.95 -2.44
N ARG A 192 6.95 30.05 -2.27
CA ARG A 192 7.54 30.77 -3.41
C ARG A 192 8.54 29.91 -4.18
N HIS A 193 9.38 29.14 -3.49
CA HIS A 193 10.28 28.19 -4.15
C HIS A 193 9.51 27.06 -4.85
N TYR A 194 8.43 26.58 -4.24
CA TYR A 194 7.55 25.58 -4.85
C TYR A 194 7.00 26.07 -6.19
N GLN A 195 6.37 27.25 -6.19
CA GLN A 195 5.74 27.85 -7.36
C GLN A 195 6.74 28.27 -8.45
N ARG A 196 8.00 28.53 -8.09
CA ARG A 196 9.04 28.91 -9.07
C ARG A 196 9.77 27.70 -9.67
N SER A 197 9.99 26.66 -8.88
CA SER A 197 10.97 25.62 -9.21
C SER A 197 10.53 24.20 -8.87
N THR A 198 10.00 23.93 -7.66
CA THR A 198 9.74 22.54 -7.24
C THR A 198 8.65 21.85 -8.08
N PHE A 199 7.58 22.55 -8.45
CA PHE A 199 6.47 21.95 -9.22
C PHE A 199 6.96 21.32 -10.53
N LYS A 200 7.92 21.95 -11.22
CA LYS A 200 8.52 21.45 -12.47
C LYS A 200 9.27 20.14 -12.30
N THR A 201 9.81 19.89 -11.10
CA THR A 201 10.57 18.67 -10.84
C THR A 201 9.66 17.46 -10.61
N ILE A 202 8.45 17.71 -10.08
CA ILE A 202 7.43 16.68 -9.85
C ILE A 202 6.74 16.33 -11.17
N ALA A 203 6.46 17.34 -12.00
CA ALA A 203 5.78 17.13 -13.27
C ALA A 203 6.61 16.25 -14.23
N ASP A 204 5.95 15.41 -15.02
CA ASP A 204 6.54 14.53 -16.04
C ASP A 204 6.90 15.27 -17.34
N GLY A 205 7.03 16.61 -17.29
CA GLY A 205 7.53 17.43 -18.39
C GLY A 205 6.50 17.80 -19.45
N THR A 206 5.26 17.30 -19.36
CA THR A 206 4.18 17.74 -20.25
C THR A 206 3.61 19.10 -19.79
N PRO A 207 3.25 20.02 -20.71
CA PRO A 207 2.68 21.32 -20.33
C PRO A 207 1.39 21.20 -19.52
N VAL A 208 0.63 20.13 -19.73
CA VAL A 208 -0.61 19.85 -19.02
C VAL A 208 -0.33 19.48 -17.57
N ASP A 209 0.66 18.61 -17.34
CA ASP A 209 1.05 18.17 -16.00
C ASP A 209 1.76 19.30 -15.22
N GLU A 210 2.58 20.12 -15.89
CA GLU A 210 3.15 21.32 -15.28
C GLU A 210 2.07 22.28 -14.76
N LYS A 211 1.03 22.53 -15.57
CA LYS A 211 -0.10 23.39 -15.18
C LYS A 211 -0.88 22.79 -14.01
N LEU A 212 -1.07 21.46 -14.02
CA LEU A 212 -1.74 20.75 -12.94
C LEU A 212 -1.02 20.97 -11.60
N TRP A 213 0.28 20.70 -11.54
CA TRP A 213 1.05 20.85 -10.30
C TRP A 213 1.20 22.31 -9.88
N ARG A 214 1.42 23.23 -10.83
CA ARG A 214 1.63 24.65 -10.54
C ARG A 214 0.38 25.35 -10.01
N ASP A 215 -0.76 25.12 -10.66
CA ASP A 215 -1.96 25.94 -10.45
C ASP A 215 -3.03 25.14 -9.69
N VAL A 216 -3.40 23.97 -10.21
CA VAL A 216 -4.56 23.20 -9.73
C VAL A 216 -4.28 22.54 -8.39
N ILE A 217 -3.22 21.74 -8.29
CA ILE A 217 -2.84 21.06 -7.04
C ILE A 217 -2.45 22.07 -5.96
N PHE A 218 -1.81 23.17 -6.36
CA PHE A 218 -1.51 24.26 -5.44
C PHE A 218 -2.78 24.91 -4.86
N GLN A 219 -3.82 25.14 -5.69
CA GLN A 219 -5.12 25.63 -5.21
C GLN A 219 -5.81 24.62 -4.28
N ILE A 220 -5.83 23.34 -4.64
CA ILE A 220 -6.38 22.28 -3.79
C ILE A 220 -5.62 22.22 -2.45
N ALA A 221 -4.30 22.45 -2.46
CA ALA A 221 -3.51 22.46 -1.24
C ALA A 221 -3.92 23.57 -0.27
N HIS A 222 -4.40 24.72 -0.75
CA HIS A 222 -4.92 25.78 0.11
C HIS A 222 -6.18 25.37 0.89
N GLU A 223 -6.98 24.45 0.35
CA GLU A 223 -8.20 23.94 0.97
C GLU A 223 -7.93 22.72 1.86
N HIS A 224 -6.77 22.07 1.70
CA HIS A 224 -6.43 20.83 2.40
C HIS A 224 -5.03 20.88 3.03
N GLU A 225 -4.99 21.09 4.36
CA GLU A 225 -3.74 21.24 5.12
C GLU A 225 -2.73 20.10 4.91
N PHE A 226 -3.18 18.85 4.82
CA PHE A 226 -2.27 17.72 4.63
C PHE A 226 -1.52 17.81 3.29
N LEU A 227 -2.19 18.26 2.24
CA LEU A 227 -1.59 18.43 0.93
C LEU A 227 -0.60 19.59 0.95
N LEU A 228 -0.96 20.72 1.58
CA LEU A 228 -0.06 21.85 1.78
C LEU A 228 1.22 21.45 2.51
N HIS A 229 1.09 20.74 3.63
CA HIS A 229 2.22 20.23 4.38
C HIS A 229 3.06 19.26 3.53
N GLY A 230 2.45 18.43 2.69
CA GLY A 230 3.16 17.59 1.72
C GLY A 230 3.98 18.38 0.72
N LEU A 231 3.40 19.42 0.10
CA LEU A 231 4.11 20.28 -0.86
C LEU A 231 5.29 20.99 -0.21
N LEU A 232 5.12 21.46 1.03
CA LEU A 232 6.20 22.07 1.82
C LEU A 232 7.29 21.06 2.16
N ALA A 233 6.93 19.85 2.58
CA ALA A 233 7.87 18.79 2.91
C ALA A 233 8.74 18.42 1.70
N PHE A 234 8.11 18.22 0.55
CA PHE A 234 8.83 17.91 -0.70
C PHE A 234 9.70 19.08 -1.18
N THR A 235 9.22 20.32 -1.01
CA THR A 235 10.01 21.53 -1.32
C THR A 235 11.25 21.65 -0.45
N CYS A 236 11.16 21.30 0.85
CA CYS A 236 12.32 21.23 1.71
C CYS A 236 13.33 20.20 1.21
N LEU A 237 12.91 19.02 0.77
CA LEU A 237 13.83 18.02 0.19
C LEU A 237 14.51 18.54 -1.09
N HIS A 238 13.77 19.23 -1.96
CA HIS A 238 14.34 19.85 -3.15
C HIS A 238 15.39 20.91 -2.79
N LEU A 239 15.13 21.74 -1.77
CA LEU A 239 16.11 22.71 -1.28
C LEU A 239 17.31 22.04 -0.61
N ALA A 240 17.12 20.92 0.09
CA ALA A 240 18.20 20.12 0.66
C ALA A 240 19.14 19.60 -0.43
N TYR A 241 18.59 19.18 -1.58
CA TYR A 241 19.35 18.75 -2.75
C TYR A 241 20.15 19.91 -3.37
N LEU A 242 19.54 21.09 -3.52
CA LEU A 242 20.19 22.25 -4.12
C LEU A 242 21.23 22.92 -3.20
N ASN A 243 21.12 22.75 -1.88
CA ASN A 243 21.97 23.42 -0.90
C ASN A 243 22.67 22.42 0.03
N PRO A 244 23.78 21.79 -0.41
CA PRO A 244 24.50 20.80 0.40
C PRO A 244 24.94 21.32 1.78
N GLY A 245 25.26 22.61 1.90
CA GLY A 245 25.74 23.22 3.15
C GLY A 245 24.69 23.30 4.26
N THR A 246 23.41 23.44 3.93
CA THR A 246 22.27 23.50 4.88
C THR A 246 21.33 22.32 4.73
N ARG A 247 21.81 21.26 4.08
CA ARG A 247 21.06 20.05 3.72
C ARG A 247 20.33 19.44 4.91
N ASN A 248 21.03 19.24 6.03
CA ASN A 248 20.47 18.61 7.22
C ASN A 248 19.31 19.43 7.84
N GLU A 249 19.38 20.75 7.81
CA GLU A 249 18.30 21.61 8.31
C GLU A 249 17.02 21.42 7.48
N TYR A 250 17.17 21.39 6.15
CA TYR A 250 16.04 21.15 5.26
C TYR A 250 15.48 19.73 5.38
N LEU A 251 16.33 18.71 5.60
CA LEU A 251 15.86 17.34 5.85
C LEU A 251 15.04 17.23 7.14
N ILE A 252 15.49 17.84 8.23
CA ILE A 252 14.74 17.88 9.49
C ILE A 252 13.38 18.54 9.25
N LYS A 253 13.37 19.70 8.57
CA LYS A 253 12.13 20.43 8.28
C LYS A 253 11.18 19.65 7.36
N ALA A 254 11.72 18.92 6.38
CA ALA A 254 10.91 18.03 5.54
C ALA A 254 10.21 16.96 6.40
N GLY A 255 10.94 16.33 7.32
CA GLY A 255 10.40 15.36 8.27
C GLY A 255 9.31 15.95 9.19
N GLU A 256 9.47 17.19 9.66
CA GLU A 256 8.46 17.88 10.47
C GLU A 256 7.15 18.10 9.70
N TYR A 257 7.22 18.62 8.47
CA TYR A 257 6.02 18.83 7.66
C TYR A 257 5.36 17.50 7.28
N GLN A 258 6.14 16.48 6.96
CA GLN A 258 5.62 15.14 6.69
C GLN A 258 4.91 14.54 7.91
N SER A 259 5.46 14.74 9.11
CA SER A 259 4.86 14.29 10.36
C SER A 259 3.55 15.01 10.68
N LYS A 260 3.38 16.25 10.23
CA LYS A 260 2.12 17.01 10.31
C LYS A 260 1.10 16.56 9.26
N ALA A 261 1.54 16.26 8.04
CA ALA A 261 0.66 15.86 6.94
C ALA A 261 0.05 14.46 7.14
N MET A 262 0.85 13.49 7.61
CA MET A 262 0.50 12.08 7.60
C MET A 262 -0.74 11.72 8.46
N PRO A 263 -0.94 12.25 9.68
CA PRO A 263 -2.14 11.97 10.48
C PRO A 263 -3.43 12.46 9.80
N GLN A 264 -3.40 13.68 9.25
CA GLN A 264 -4.54 14.28 8.55
C GLN A 264 -4.86 13.53 7.25
N PHE A 265 -3.82 13.13 6.50
CA PHE A 265 -4.00 12.28 5.33
C PHE A 265 -4.64 10.94 5.68
N ARG A 266 -4.20 10.29 6.78
CA ARG A 266 -4.80 9.04 7.29
C ARG A 266 -6.28 9.18 7.65
N GLU A 267 -6.69 10.33 8.15
CA GLU A 267 -8.09 10.63 8.42
C GLU A 267 -8.90 10.83 7.13
N ALA A 268 -8.33 11.54 6.15
CA ALA A 268 -8.95 11.78 4.85
C ALA A 268 -9.18 10.47 4.08
N ILE A 269 -8.21 9.56 4.05
CA ILE A 269 -8.37 8.24 3.40
C ILE A 269 -9.38 7.33 4.11
N ALA A 270 -9.63 7.53 5.41
CA ALA A 270 -10.64 6.78 6.13
C ALA A 270 -12.07 7.22 5.74
N ARG A 271 -12.23 8.46 5.27
CA ARG A 271 -13.51 9.05 4.85
C ARG A 271 -13.38 9.79 3.51
N PRO A 272 -13.26 9.06 2.39
CA PRO A 272 -13.25 9.66 1.06
C PRO A 272 -14.60 10.32 0.75
N THR A 273 -14.55 11.53 0.23
CA THR A 273 -15.70 12.36 -0.18
C THR A 273 -15.37 13.03 -1.51
N ASP A 274 -16.38 13.59 -2.16
CA ASP A 274 -16.20 14.31 -3.42
C ASP A 274 -15.30 15.55 -3.28
N GLY A 275 -15.27 16.15 -2.08
CA GLY A 275 -14.47 17.33 -1.80
C GLY A 275 -12.99 17.03 -1.55
N ASN A 276 -12.65 15.85 -1.03
CA ASN A 276 -11.27 15.52 -0.64
C ASN A 276 -10.58 14.50 -1.57
N CYS A 277 -11.30 13.85 -2.49
CA CYS A 277 -10.76 12.79 -3.34
C CYS A 277 -9.57 13.27 -4.21
N HIS A 278 -9.66 14.48 -4.76
CA HIS A 278 -8.59 15.11 -5.53
C HIS A 278 -7.33 15.35 -4.69
N ALA A 279 -7.50 15.87 -3.46
CA ALA A 279 -6.40 16.11 -2.56
C ALA A 279 -5.73 14.80 -2.09
N ILE A 280 -6.54 13.75 -1.85
CA ILE A 280 -6.05 12.41 -1.50
C ILE A 280 -5.20 11.85 -2.64
N LEU A 281 -5.67 11.93 -3.90
CA LEU A 281 -4.90 11.45 -5.04
C LEU A 281 -3.60 12.24 -5.23
N ALA A 282 -3.67 13.57 -5.17
CA ALA A 282 -2.51 14.45 -5.32
C ALA A 282 -1.44 14.18 -4.25
N PHE A 283 -1.85 14.07 -2.98
CA PHE A 283 -0.92 13.74 -1.90
C PHE A 283 -0.34 12.33 -2.05
N SER A 284 -1.15 11.34 -2.44
CA SER A 284 -0.66 9.98 -2.69
C SER A 284 0.39 9.94 -3.79
N SER A 285 0.20 10.73 -4.85
CA SER A 285 1.16 10.90 -5.94
C SER A 285 2.46 11.54 -5.45
N LEU A 286 2.36 12.53 -4.55
CA LEU A 286 3.50 13.26 -3.99
C LEU A 286 4.33 12.42 -2.99
N LEU A 287 3.70 11.49 -2.27
CA LEU A 287 4.40 10.60 -1.34
C LEU A 287 5.48 9.77 -2.03
N ILE A 288 5.29 9.47 -3.31
CA ILE A 288 6.21 8.70 -4.13
C ILE A 288 7.57 9.39 -4.24
N PRO A 289 7.70 10.56 -4.91
CA PRO A 289 8.99 11.24 -5.02
C PRO A 289 9.51 11.71 -3.65
N TYR A 290 8.63 11.99 -2.68
CA TYR A 290 9.04 12.28 -1.30
C TYR A 290 9.82 11.10 -0.67
N SER A 291 9.28 9.88 -0.74
CA SER A 291 9.92 8.70 -0.16
C SER A 291 11.30 8.43 -0.77
N PHE A 292 11.46 8.65 -2.08
CA PHE A 292 12.76 8.50 -2.73
C PHE A 292 13.75 9.61 -2.37
N ALA A 293 13.26 10.84 -2.20
CA ALA A 293 14.09 12.00 -1.86
C ALA A 293 14.53 12.04 -0.39
N SER A 294 13.75 11.50 0.56
CA SER A 294 13.94 11.78 2.00
C SER A 294 15.09 11.03 2.69
N GLU A 295 15.92 10.29 1.95
CA GLU A 295 17.11 9.54 2.43
C GLU A 295 16.96 8.53 3.58
N GLN A 296 15.86 8.52 4.34
CA GLN A 296 15.62 7.61 5.46
C GLN A 296 15.17 6.19 5.07
N GLN A 297 15.12 5.88 3.78
CA GLN A 297 14.92 4.52 3.29
C GLN A 297 16.15 4.16 2.46
N ASP A 298 17.18 3.64 3.14
CA ASP A 298 18.36 3.07 2.50
C ASP A 298 18.04 1.82 1.68
N GLU A 299 16.78 1.42 1.60
CA GLU A 299 16.35 0.22 0.94
C GLU A 299 14.97 0.43 0.29
N LEU A 300 14.99 0.58 -1.04
CA LEU A 300 13.82 0.84 -1.90
C LEU A 300 12.68 -0.18 -1.69
N PHE A 301 13.07 -1.42 -1.35
CA PHE A 301 12.22 -2.60 -1.12
C PHE A 301 12.75 -3.55 -0.04
N LEU A 302 14.02 -3.43 0.36
CA LEU A 302 14.57 -4.22 1.43
C LEU A 302 14.14 -3.52 2.73
N ALA A 303 13.71 -4.26 3.74
CA ALA A 303 13.38 -3.66 5.02
C ALA A 303 14.64 -3.72 5.88
N SER A 304 14.90 -2.66 6.66
CA SER A 304 15.87 -2.77 7.74
C SER A 304 15.35 -3.79 8.76
N ASP A 305 16.26 -4.55 9.38
CA ASP A 305 15.98 -5.69 10.27
C ASP A 305 15.02 -5.43 11.45
N ASN A 306 14.59 -4.18 11.66
CA ASN A 306 13.82 -3.75 12.84
C ASN A 306 12.30 -3.63 12.65
N ASP A 307 11.74 -3.78 11.44
CA ASP A 307 10.27 -3.61 11.25
C ASP A 307 9.61 -4.90 10.73
N THR A 308 8.89 -5.58 11.62
CA THR A 308 8.56 -7.01 11.52
C THR A 308 7.42 -7.38 10.56
N ASP A 309 6.78 -6.42 9.88
CA ASP A 309 5.63 -6.69 9.00
C ASP A 309 5.39 -5.68 7.85
N ALA A 310 6.30 -4.72 7.59
CA ALA A 310 5.99 -3.57 6.74
C ALA A 310 6.53 -3.69 5.30
N VAL A 311 5.61 -3.77 4.33
CA VAL A 311 5.86 -3.34 2.94
C VAL A 311 6.30 -1.88 2.95
N PRO A 312 7.22 -1.41 2.06
CA PRO A 312 7.60 0.00 2.02
C PRO A 312 6.38 0.93 2.04
N THR A 313 6.43 1.94 2.91
CA THR A 313 5.31 2.84 3.16
C THR A 313 4.70 3.43 1.89
N TRP A 314 5.54 3.80 0.92
CA TRP A 314 5.11 4.30 -0.38
C TRP A 314 4.31 3.24 -1.17
N LEU A 315 4.76 1.98 -1.17
CA LEU A 315 4.09 0.90 -1.88
C LEU A 315 2.75 0.53 -1.25
N TYR A 316 2.68 0.57 0.09
CA TYR A 316 1.41 0.44 0.81
C TYR A 316 0.42 1.53 0.38
N PHE A 317 0.86 2.79 0.32
CA PHE A 317 -0.01 3.91 -0.05
C PHE A 317 -0.47 3.84 -1.51
N ILE A 318 0.42 3.47 -2.43
CA ILE A 318 0.04 3.32 -3.83
C ILE A 318 -1.00 2.19 -3.99
N ARG A 319 -0.76 1.01 -3.41
CA ARG A 319 -1.67 -0.14 -3.53
C ARG A 319 -3.04 0.12 -2.90
N ASN A 320 -3.07 0.78 -1.74
CA ASN A 320 -4.33 1.05 -1.04
C ASN A 320 -5.00 2.36 -1.47
N GLY A 321 -4.26 3.30 -2.04
CA GLY A 321 -4.78 4.60 -2.47
C GLY A 321 -5.86 4.47 -3.55
N CYS A 322 -5.66 3.59 -4.53
CA CYS A 322 -6.66 3.31 -5.57
C CYS A 322 -7.92 2.67 -5.02
N ILE A 323 -7.76 1.66 -4.15
CA ILE A 323 -8.88 0.95 -3.51
C ILE A 323 -9.73 1.91 -2.69
N THR A 324 -9.07 2.87 -2.05
CA THR A 324 -9.73 3.86 -1.18
C THR A 324 -10.61 4.82 -1.99
N LEU A 325 -10.18 5.19 -3.20
CA LEU A 325 -10.89 6.14 -4.05
C LEU A 325 -11.88 5.48 -5.03
N CYS A 326 -12.06 4.16 -5.00
CA CYS A 326 -12.92 3.45 -5.96
C CYS A 326 -14.34 4.02 -6.06
N ASP A 327 -14.96 4.39 -4.93
CA ASP A 327 -16.33 4.92 -4.92
C ASP A 327 -16.42 6.36 -5.49
N GLN A 328 -15.29 7.07 -5.63
CA GLN A 328 -15.20 8.46 -6.12
C GLN A 328 -14.43 8.58 -7.43
N TRP A 329 -13.97 7.46 -8.02
CA TRP A 329 -13.03 7.46 -9.13
C TRP A 329 -13.56 8.23 -10.36
N ASP A 330 -14.82 8.03 -10.72
CA ASP A 330 -15.47 8.74 -11.83
C ASP A 330 -15.40 10.27 -11.69
N LYS A 331 -15.46 10.78 -10.45
CA LYS A 331 -15.34 12.21 -10.16
C LYS A 331 -13.90 12.70 -10.23
N VAL A 332 -12.95 11.88 -9.81
CA VAL A 332 -11.53 12.21 -9.93
C VAL A 332 -11.11 12.23 -11.40
N GLU A 333 -11.62 11.30 -12.20
CA GLU A 333 -11.35 11.20 -13.63
C GLU A 333 -11.95 12.36 -14.42
N SER A 334 -13.19 12.75 -14.12
CA SER A 334 -13.86 13.90 -14.73
C SER A 334 -13.45 15.25 -14.15
N GLY A 335 -12.75 15.23 -13.02
CA GLY A 335 -12.39 16.41 -12.25
C GLY A 335 -11.02 17.02 -12.56
N PRO A 336 -10.58 18.01 -11.75
CA PRO A 336 -9.32 18.72 -11.94
C PRO A 336 -8.06 17.83 -11.94
N CYS A 337 -8.09 16.67 -11.27
CA CYS A 337 -6.98 15.71 -11.25
C CYS A 337 -7.16 14.56 -12.28
N GLY A 338 -8.02 14.74 -13.28
CA GLY A 338 -8.31 13.71 -14.27
C GLY A 338 -7.08 13.22 -15.04
N THR A 339 -6.06 14.06 -15.22
CA THR A 339 -4.79 13.66 -15.85
C THR A 339 -3.98 12.70 -14.98
N LEU A 340 -3.94 12.92 -13.66
CA LEU A 340 -3.34 11.96 -12.72
C LEU A 340 -4.15 10.66 -12.69
N ALA A 341 -5.49 10.75 -12.66
CA ALA A 341 -6.34 9.55 -12.70
C ALA A 341 -6.12 8.72 -13.99
N LYS A 342 -6.02 9.37 -15.15
CA LYS A 342 -5.73 8.69 -16.43
C LYS A 342 -4.36 8.02 -16.44
N ALA A 343 -3.34 8.64 -15.84
CA ALA A 343 -2.04 8.00 -15.68
C ALA A 343 -2.16 6.71 -14.84
N TRP A 344 -3.03 6.72 -13.83
CA TRP A 344 -3.35 5.55 -13.01
C TRP A 344 -4.12 4.45 -13.75
N ASP A 345 -5.03 4.82 -14.65
CA ASP A 345 -5.91 3.87 -15.36
C ASP A 345 -5.35 3.39 -16.71
N LYS A 346 -4.16 3.87 -17.13
CA LYS A 346 -3.47 3.37 -18.34
C LYS A 346 -3.54 1.84 -18.39
N PRO A 347 -4.24 1.25 -19.39
CA PRO A 347 -4.39 -0.19 -19.49
C PRO A 347 -3.02 -0.86 -19.52
N PHE A 348 -2.92 -2.03 -18.88
CA PHE A 348 -1.75 -2.86 -19.08
C PHE A 348 -1.79 -3.35 -20.53
N GLU A 349 -0.78 -2.99 -21.31
CA GLU A 349 -0.65 -3.41 -22.70
C GLU A 349 -0.61 -4.94 -22.78
N THR A 350 -1.20 -5.50 -23.84
CA THR A 350 -1.27 -6.95 -24.04
C THR A 350 0.11 -7.55 -24.27
N ARG A 351 0.28 -8.81 -23.84
CA ARG A 351 1.52 -9.57 -23.98
C ARG A 351 2.16 -9.40 -25.36
N THR A 352 3.34 -8.81 -25.42
CA THR A 352 4.09 -8.62 -26.65
C THR A 352 5.13 -9.74 -26.84
N PRO A 353 5.65 -9.96 -28.07
CA PRO A 353 6.73 -10.92 -28.30
C PRO A 353 7.99 -10.61 -27.48
N GLU A 354 8.29 -9.34 -27.22
CA GLU A 354 9.43 -8.89 -26.43
C GLU A 354 9.32 -9.36 -24.97
N GLN A 355 8.09 -9.42 -24.42
CA GLN A 355 7.85 -9.98 -23.09
C GLN A 355 8.28 -11.45 -22.99
N ALA A 356 8.12 -12.23 -24.06
CA ALA A 356 8.42 -13.67 -24.03
C ALA A 356 9.92 -13.92 -23.81
N VAL A 357 10.79 -13.13 -24.44
CA VAL A 357 12.25 -13.23 -24.30
C VAL A 357 12.68 -12.98 -22.85
N TYR A 358 12.24 -11.87 -22.24
CA TYR A 358 12.55 -11.58 -20.84
C TYR A 358 12.03 -12.66 -19.88
N LEU A 359 10.86 -13.21 -20.18
CA LEU A 359 10.27 -14.25 -19.35
C LEU A 359 11.03 -15.57 -19.46
N GLU A 360 11.54 -15.91 -20.65
CA GLU A 360 12.42 -17.07 -20.87
C GLU A 360 13.73 -16.93 -20.08
N ASP A 361 14.38 -15.76 -20.11
CA ASP A 361 15.59 -15.50 -19.33
C ASP A 361 15.35 -15.67 -17.82
N MET A 362 14.25 -15.13 -17.29
CA MET A 362 13.90 -15.29 -15.87
C MET A 362 13.57 -16.74 -15.52
N HIS A 363 12.89 -17.47 -16.41
CA HIS A 363 12.63 -18.90 -16.20
C HIS A 363 13.92 -19.73 -16.21
N ALA A 364 14.89 -19.41 -17.07
CA ALA A 364 16.18 -20.08 -17.11
C ALA A 364 16.94 -19.93 -15.77
N ILE A 365 16.88 -18.75 -15.14
CA ILE A 365 17.46 -18.53 -13.80
C ILE A 365 16.80 -19.41 -12.75
N MET A 366 15.46 -19.51 -12.79
CA MET A 366 14.71 -20.40 -11.89
C MET A 366 15.06 -21.87 -12.14
N ASP A 367 15.22 -22.29 -13.40
CA ASP A 367 15.53 -23.68 -13.73
C ASP A 367 17.00 -24.05 -13.43
N ALA A 368 17.89 -23.06 -13.36
CA ALA A 368 19.24 -23.21 -12.81
C ALA A 368 19.25 -23.42 -11.28
N SER A 369 18.13 -23.18 -10.58
CA SER A 369 17.98 -23.49 -9.15
C SER A 369 17.83 -25.00 -8.90
N VAL A 370 18.96 -25.71 -8.86
CA VAL A 370 19.01 -27.18 -8.70
C VAL A 370 19.79 -27.60 -7.45
N GLY A 371 19.51 -28.82 -6.98
CA GLY A 371 20.22 -29.42 -5.85
C GLY A 371 19.95 -28.69 -4.52
N GLU A 372 21.00 -28.38 -3.77
CA GLU A 372 20.93 -27.69 -2.48
C GLU A 372 20.39 -26.25 -2.58
N HIS A 373 20.41 -25.67 -3.78
CA HIS A 373 19.92 -24.31 -4.06
C HIS A 373 18.50 -24.30 -4.67
N ALA A 374 17.84 -25.45 -4.77
CA ALA A 374 16.51 -25.56 -5.34
C ALA A 374 15.46 -24.84 -4.49
N TRP A 375 14.68 -23.98 -5.13
CA TRP A 375 13.64 -23.23 -4.43
C TRP A 375 12.38 -24.08 -4.20
N PRO A 376 11.72 -23.97 -3.03
CA PRO A 376 10.43 -24.60 -2.79
C PRO A 376 9.40 -24.19 -3.83
N HIS A 377 8.42 -25.06 -4.10
CA HIS A 377 7.36 -24.81 -5.08
C HIS A 377 6.65 -23.45 -4.87
N GLU A 378 6.36 -23.07 -3.62
CA GLU A 378 5.71 -21.78 -3.30
C GLU A 378 6.58 -20.57 -3.71
N VAL A 379 7.90 -20.67 -3.55
CA VAL A 379 8.86 -19.63 -3.96
C VAL A 379 8.93 -19.56 -5.49
N ARG A 380 8.97 -20.71 -6.17
CA ARG A 380 8.99 -20.78 -7.65
C ARG A 380 7.73 -20.18 -8.26
N GLU A 381 6.55 -20.46 -7.70
CA GLU A 381 5.29 -19.86 -8.15
C GLU A 381 5.29 -18.34 -7.93
N ALA A 382 5.67 -17.86 -6.74
CA ALA A 382 5.73 -16.43 -6.45
C ALA A 382 6.75 -15.70 -7.35
N TYR A 383 7.89 -16.35 -7.64
CA TYR A 383 8.90 -15.85 -8.57
C TYR A 383 8.35 -15.80 -10.00
N ARG A 384 7.71 -16.86 -10.49
CA ARG A 384 7.12 -16.93 -11.84
C ARG A 384 6.09 -15.83 -12.07
N GLU A 385 5.20 -15.63 -11.10
CA GLU A 385 4.23 -14.54 -11.13
C GLU A 385 4.93 -13.18 -11.22
N ALA A 386 5.88 -12.89 -10.31
CA ALA A 386 6.60 -11.62 -10.30
C ALA A 386 7.49 -11.41 -11.54
N ALA A 387 8.04 -12.47 -12.13
CA ALA A 387 8.85 -12.43 -13.35
C ALA A 387 7.99 -12.09 -14.58
N ALA A 388 6.79 -12.67 -14.68
CA ALA A 388 5.84 -12.32 -15.75
C ALA A 388 5.44 -10.84 -15.70
N GLU A 389 5.26 -10.31 -14.49
CA GLU A 389 5.01 -8.89 -14.26
C GLU A 389 6.19 -8.01 -14.63
N LEU A 390 7.42 -8.45 -14.32
CA LEU A 390 8.64 -7.70 -14.62
C LEU A 390 8.89 -7.65 -16.13
N ALA A 391 8.72 -8.78 -16.81
CA ALA A 391 8.84 -8.87 -18.26
C ALA A 391 7.84 -7.92 -18.96
N MET A 392 6.64 -7.76 -18.40
CA MET A 392 5.67 -6.79 -18.91
C MET A 392 6.14 -5.35 -18.71
N ALA A 393 6.73 -5.04 -17.55
CA ALA A 393 7.29 -3.71 -17.30
C ALA A 393 8.42 -3.36 -18.27
N PHE A 394 9.28 -4.33 -18.63
CA PHE A 394 10.29 -4.16 -19.68
C PHE A 394 9.68 -3.91 -21.06
N ALA A 395 8.66 -4.68 -21.45
CA ALA A 395 7.97 -4.47 -22.72
C ALA A 395 7.32 -3.07 -22.79
N CYS A 396 6.64 -2.63 -21.74
CA CYS A 396 6.07 -1.28 -21.66
C CYS A 396 7.15 -0.20 -21.79
N SER A 397 8.30 -0.37 -21.10
CA SER A 397 9.40 0.61 -21.14
C SER A 397 10.03 0.76 -22.53
N GLN A 398 10.00 -0.31 -23.34
CA GLN A 398 10.57 -0.32 -24.69
C GLN A 398 9.59 0.17 -25.76
N SER A 399 8.29 0.07 -25.50
CA SER A 399 7.24 0.48 -26.43
C SER A 399 7.16 2.00 -26.57
N ASP A 400 7.43 2.73 -25.48
CA ASP A 400 7.49 4.19 -25.48
C ASP A 400 8.63 4.72 -24.57
N PRO A 401 9.90 4.60 -25.01
CA PRO A 401 11.04 4.99 -24.19
C PRO A 401 11.10 6.50 -23.89
N GLU A 402 10.58 7.33 -24.81
CA GLU A 402 10.64 8.79 -24.70
C GLU A 402 9.66 9.33 -23.66
N ASN A 403 8.52 8.66 -23.45
CA ASN A 403 7.52 9.07 -22.46
C ASN A 403 7.51 8.18 -21.20
N TYR A 404 8.57 7.42 -20.94
CA TYR A 404 8.66 6.58 -19.76
C TYR A 404 8.78 7.41 -18.49
N THR A 405 7.74 7.39 -17.66
CA THR A 405 7.61 8.23 -16.46
C THR A 405 8.01 7.48 -15.18
N THR A 406 8.19 8.24 -14.09
CA THR A 406 8.30 7.69 -12.74
C THR A 406 7.13 6.78 -12.40
N TRP A 407 5.92 7.17 -12.83
CA TRP A 407 4.71 6.41 -12.55
C TRP A 407 4.68 5.07 -13.29
N ASP A 408 5.12 5.03 -14.55
CA ASP A 408 5.20 3.79 -15.33
C ASP A 408 6.17 2.77 -14.70
N ALA A 409 7.31 3.23 -14.18
CA ALA A 409 8.26 2.38 -13.45
C ALA A 409 7.63 1.74 -12.21
N LEU A 410 6.77 2.46 -11.49
CA LEU A 410 6.25 2.03 -10.20
C LEU A 410 4.94 1.24 -10.29
N ARG A 411 4.13 1.51 -11.32
CA ARG A 411 2.78 0.93 -11.43
C ARG A 411 2.76 -0.47 -12.03
N VAL A 412 3.69 -0.79 -12.92
CA VAL A 412 3.61 -2.06 -13.67
C VAL A 412 4.11 -3.22 -12.83
N TRP A 413 5.28 -3.10 -12.20
CA TRP A 413 5.85 -4.18 -11.41
C TRP A 413 5.59 -4.04 -9.90
N PRO A 414 6.06 -2.97 -9.20
CA PRO A 414 5.90 -2.88 -7.75
C PRO A 414 4.45 -2.98 -7.26
N MET A 415 3.48 -2.39 -7.95
CA MET A 415 2.07 -2.49 -7.54
C MET A 415 1.50 -3.90 -7.69
N ARG A 416 2.00 -4.71 -8.64
CA ARG A 416 1.39 -5.98 -9.06
C ARG A 416 2.00 -7.23 -8.44
N ILE A 417 3.22 -7.16 -7.91
CA ILE A 417 3.85 -8.31 -7.24
C ILE A 417 3.01 -8.81 -6.06
N SER A 418 2.89 -10.12 -5.90
CA SER A 418 2.06 -10.72 -4.86
C SER A 418 2.57 -10.44 -3.44
N MET A 419 1.69 -10.55 -2.45
CA MET A 419 2.11 -10.39 -1.04
C MET A 419 3.11 -11.48 -0.61
N THR A 420 3.06 -12.65 -1.24
CA THR A 420 4.05 -13.72 -1.05
C THR A 420 5.41 -13.26 -1.55
N PHE A 421 5.49 -12.67 -2.74
CA PHE A 421 6.75 -12.15 -3.28
C PHE A 421 7.30 -10.98 -2.45
N THR A 422 6.45 -10.09 -1.92
CA THR A 422 6.93 -9.02 -1.02
C THR A 422 7.55 -9.55 0.27
N ARG A 423 7.13 -10.72 0.77
CA ARG A 423 7.79 -11.37 1.91
C ARG A 423 9.18 -11.89 1.53
N LEU A 424 9.33 -12.46 0.32
CA LEU A 424 10.63 -12.89 -0.18
C LEU A 424 11.61 -11.71 -0.32
N LEU A 425 11.13 -10.52 -0.72
CA LEU A 425 11.94 -9.29 -0.75
C LEU A 425 12.40 -8.88 0.66
N ARG A 426 11.49 -8.90 1.63
CA ARG A 426 11.80 -8.62 3.04
C ARG A 426 12.82 -9.61 3.59
N ASP A 427 12.61 -10.90 3.34
CA ASP A 427 13.46 -11.98 3.81
C ASP A 427 14.79 -12.04 3.02
N SER A 428 15.03 -11.09 2.11
CA SER A 428 16.23 -11.01 1.24
C SER A 428 16.52 -12.33 0.50
N HIS A 429 15.47 -13.04 0.11
CA HIS A 429 15.60 -14.33 -0.56
C HIS A 429 16.21 -14.15 -1.96
N PRO A 430 17.16 -14.99 -2.40
CA PRO A 430 17.84 -14.86 -3.69
C PRO A 430 16.90 -14.65 -4.88
N ALA A 431 15.84 -15.48 -4.97
CA ALA A 431 14.80 -15.36 -6.00
C ALA A 431 14.22 -13.93 -6.12
N ALA A 432 13.95 -13.27 -4.99
CA ALA A 432 13.37 -11.93 -5.00
C ALA A 432 14.42 -10.84 -5.27
N LEU A 433 15.63 -11.01 -4.74
CA LEU A 433 16.75 -10.09 -4.96
C LEU A 433 17.17 -10.06 -6.44
N ILE A 434 17.17 -11.20 -7.13
CA ILE A 434 17.48 -11.29 -8.56
C ILE A 434 16.49 -10.49 -9.40
N LEU A 435 15.17 -10.65 -9.18
CA LEU A 435 14.18 -9.86 -9.92
C LEU A 435 14.25 -8.37 -9.55
N LEU A 436 14.52 -8.06 -8.28
CA LEU A 436 14.72 -6.68 -7.85
C LEU A 436 15.94 -6.03 -8.53
N ALA A 437 17.00 -6.79 -8.77
CA ALA A 437 18.17 -6.31 -9.50
C ALA A 437 17.82 -5.99 -10.95
N HIS A 438 17.07 -6.86 -11.62
CA HIS A 438 16.58 -6.58 -12.97
C HIS A 438 15.63 -5.37 -12.99
N TYR A 439 14.75 -5.23 -12.01
CA TYR A 439 13.92 -4.05 -11.86
C TYR A 439 14.74 -2.75 -11.73
N ALA A 440 15.93 -2.78 -11.13
CA ALA A 440 16.78 -1.60 -11.06
C ALA A 440 17.17 -1.06 -12.46
N ILE A 441 17.20 -1.89 -13.50
CA ILE A 441 17.39 -1.43 -14.88
C ILE A 441 16.25 -0.49 -15.30
N LEU A 442 15.01 -0.82 -14.95
CA LEU A 442 13.83 0.00 -15.22
C LEU A 442 13.81 1.33 -14.46
N LEU A 443 14.67 1.46 -13.44
CA LEU A 443 14.86 2.72 -12.71
C LEU A 443 15.91 3.62 -13.36
N LYS A 444 16.82 3.10 -14.19
CA LYS A 444 17.90 3.89 -14.80
C LYS A 444 17.37 5.11 -15.61
N PRO A 445 16.32 4.98 -16.45
CA PRO A 445 15.81 6.12 -17.22
C PRO A 445 15.30 7.29 -16.35
N ILE A 446 14.74 6.96 -15.18
CA ILE A 446 14.14 7.98 -14.28
C ILE A 446 15.17 8.60 -13.31
N GLU A 447 16.43 8.15 -13.32
CA GLU A 447 17.52 8.80 -12.56
C GLU A 447 17.85 10.21 -13.05
N SER A 448 17.32 10.61 -14.21
CA SER A 448 17.31 12.01 -14.66
C SER A 448 16.62 12.94 -13.66
N LYS A 449 15.68 12.44 -12.86
CA LYS A 449 15.04 13.17 -11.77
C LYS A 449 15.93 13.18 -10.53
N TRP A 450 16.10 14.36 -9.93
CA TRP A 450 17.00 14.56 -8.79
C TRP A 450 16.70 13.65 -7.58
N TYR A 451 15.43 13.30 -7.36
CA TYR A 451 15.00 12.45 -6.25
C TYR A 451 15.24 10.95 -6.50
N PHE A 452 15.59 10.54 -7.72
CA PHE A 452 15.98 9.17 -8.09
C PHE A 452 17.47 8.98 -8.41
N LYS A 453 18.22 10.08 -8.49
CA LYS A 453 19.62 10.06 -8.95
C LYS A 453 20.49 9.06 -8.16
N GLY A 454 21.12 8.12 -8.87
CA GLY A 454 22.04 7.12 -8.31
C GLY A 454 21.37 6.02 -7.47
N ARG A 455 20.03 5.95 -7.45
CA ARG A 455 19.29 4.95 -6.66
C ARG A 455 19.33 3.56 -7.29
N ALA A 456 19.28 3.45 -8.61
CA ALA A 456 19.36 2.18 -9.31
C ALA A 456 20.73 1.52 -9.04
N THR A 457 21.80 2.29 -9.17
CA THR A 457 23.17 1.82 -8.91
C THR A 457 23.35 1.41 -7.45
N LYS A 458 22.96 2.27 -6.49
CA LYS A 458 23.05 1.95 -5.06
C LYS A 458 22.23 0.70 -4.68
N LEU A 459 21.07 0.51 -5.31
CA LEU A 459 20.24 -0.68 -5.11
C LEU A 459 20.96 -1.94 -5.63
N LEU A 460 21.50 -1.90 -6.84
CA LEU A 460 22.26 -3.00 -7.42
C LEU A 460 23.49 -3.37 -6.58
N GLU A 461 24.26 -2.39 -6.11
CA GLU A 461 25.41 -2.60 -5.21
C GLU A 461 24.98 -3.24 -3.88
N THR A 462 23.83 -2.84 -3.35
CA THR A 462 23.29 -3.42 -2.11
C THR A 462 22.82 -4.86 -2.32
N ILE A 463 22.18 -5.15 -3.46
CA ILE A 463 21.75 -6.50 -3.82
C ILE A 463 22.97 -7.41 -4.05
N SER A 464 23.98 -6.95 -4.78
CA SER A 464 25.22 -7.70 -5.05
C SER A 464 25.92 -8.14 -3.76
N ARG A 465 25.92 -7.29 -2.72
CA ARG A 465 26.45 -7.62 -1.39
C ARG A 465 25.58 -8.60 -0.58
N LYS A 466 24.26 -8.62 -0.80
CA LYS A 466 23.31 -9.46 -0.05
C LYS A 466 23.09 -10.83 -0.69
N VAL A 467 23.19 -10.93 -2.01
CA VAL A 467 23.01 -12.16 -2.77
C VAL A 467 24.24 -13.06 -2.62
N ASP A 468 23.99 -14.35 -2.37
CA ASP A 468 25.06 -15.36 -2.34
C ASP A 468 25.83 -15.38 -3.68
N PRO A 469 27.18 -15.46 -3.67
CA PRO A 469 28.00 -15.48 -4.88
C PRO A 469 27.57 -16.48 -5.94
N HIS A 470 26.95 -17.61 -5.56
CA HIS A 470 26.40 -18.59 -6.49
C HIS A 470 25.40 -17.97 -7.47
N TRP A 471 24.66 -16.93 -7.08
CA TRP A 471 23.64 -16.28 -7.90
C TRP A 471 24.14 -15.03 -8.64
N HIS A 472 25.42 -14.67 -8.54
CA HIS A 472 25.95 -13.46 -9.21
C HIS A 472 25.85 -13.52 -10.73
N PHE A 473 25.86 -14.71 -11.34
CA PHE A 473 25.63 -14.88 -12.78
C PHE A 473 24.24 -14.42 -13.23
N ALA A 474 23.27 -14.40 -12.31
CA ALA A 474 21.90 -14.00 -12.55
C ALA A 474 21.66 -12.52 -12.26
N LEU A 475 22.68 -11.75 -11.89
CA LEU A 475 22.54 -10.30 -11.71
C LEU A 475 22.80 -9.60 -13.06
N PRO A 476 22.04 -8.54 -13.38
CA PRO A 476 22.33 -7.74 -14.56
C PRO A 476 23.71 -7.08 -14.44
N GLY A 477 24.40 -6.91 -15.57
CA GLY A 477 25.71 -6.28 -15.60
C GLY A 477 25.72 -4.93 -14.87
N LEU A 478 26.59 -4.82 -13.86
CA LEU A 478 26.82 -3.60 -13.07
C LEU A 478 27.42 -2.49 -13.94
#